data_AF-K0VK31-F1
#
_entry.id   AF-K0VK31-F1
#
_cell.length_a   1.000
_cell.length_b   1.000
_cell.length_c   1.000
_cell.angle_alpha   90.00
_cell.angle_beta   90.00
_cell.angle_gamma   90.00
#
_symmetry.space_group_name_H-M   'P 1'
#
loop_
_entity.id
_entity.type
_entity.pdbx_description
1 polymer ?
#
loop_
_entity_poly.entity_id
_entity_poly.type
_entity_poly.pdbx_seq_one_letter_code
_entity_poly.pdbx_strand_id
1 'polypeptide(L)'
;MDSLITAAALALASGDALGALKRVALRDDAPALALRGIAMAQLGDLVRAKALLKNAARAFGPREAVARARCVVAEAEIALVSRDLTWPPKALDAASKVLEAHGDRVNSAHAGNIAIRRLVLIGRLDEAEQSLAALDPTPLPPPLRAAHELVAAGIAVRRLRTEAARAALDRARLAARQAGMPVLTAEVETAARVLDLPAARLILRGDERPLLLAEVEALFSR
;
A
#
# COMPACT_ATOMS: atom_id res chain seq x y z
N MET A 1 -28.99 -8.38 -3.11
CA MET A 1 -27.64 -8.40 -2.51
C MET A 1 -27.76 -9.05 -1.15
N ASP A 2 -26.90 -10.00 -0.80
CA ASP A 2 -26.97 -10.74 0.47
C ASP A 2 -26.67 -9.80 1.66
N SER A 3 -27.65 -9.60 2.55
CA SER A 3 -27.58 -8.66 3.67
C SER A 3 -26.40 -8.92 4.61
N LEU A 4 -26.00 -10.18 4.79
CA LEU A 4 -24.87 -10.55 5.66
C LEU A 4 -23.53 -10.16 5.05
N ILE A 5 -23.39 -10.30 3.73
CA ILE A 5 -22.19 -9.89 2.99
C ILE A 5 -22.03 -8.37 3.08
N THR A 6 -23.11 -7.61 2.86
CA THR A 6 -23.06 -6.15 3.00
C THR A 6 -22.69 -5.72 4.41
N ALA A 7 -23.29 -6.34 5.44
CA ALA A 7 -22.98 -6.02 6.83
C ALA A 7 -21.54 -6.39 7.22
N ALA A 8 -21.00 -7.50 6.71
CA ALA A 8 -19.61 -7.88 6.93
C ALA A 8 -18.62 -6.95 6.23
N ALA A 9 -18.93 -6.51 5.00
CA ALA A 9 -18.11 -5.52 4.29
C ALA A 9 -18.07 -4.17 5.03
N LEU A 10 -19.21 -3.71 5.56
CA LEU A 10 -19.27 -2.49 6.38
C LEU A 10 -18.45 -2.63 7.67
N ALA A 11 -18.55 -3.78 8.35
CA ALA A 11 -17.74 -4.05 9.54
C ALA A 11 -16.23 -3.99 9.23
N LEU A 12 -15.78 -4.56 8.12
CA LEU A 12 -14.37 -4.47 7.71
C LEU A 12 -13.94 -3.04 7.37
N ALA A 13 -14.81 -2.26 6.72
CA ALA A 13 -14.54 -0.87 6.38
C ALA A 13 -14.36 0.00 7.64
N SER A 14 -15.00 -0.35 8.76
CA SER A 14 -14.80 0.30 10.06
C SER A 14 -13.71 -0.35 10.93
N GLY A 15 -13.00 -1.36 10.42
CA GLY A 15 -11.95 -2.09 11.17
C GLY A 15 -12.46 -3.17 12.14
N ASP A 16 -13.74 -3.52 12.11
CA ASP A 16 -14.34 -4.58 12.93
C ASP A 16 -14.19 -5.95 12.25
N ALA A 17 -12.96 -6.48 12.24
CA ALA A 17 -12.63 -7.78 11.66
C ALA A 17 -13.41 -8.94 12.32
N LEU A 18 -13.56 -8.91 13.65
CA LEU A 18 -14.27 -9.96 14.39
C LEU A 18 -15.77 -9.95 14.10
N GLY A 19 -16.39 -8.77 14.04
CA GLY A 19 -17.79 -8.65 13.65
C GLY A 19 -18.03 -9.06 12.20
N ALA A 20 -17.09 -8.80 11.29
CA ALA A 20 -17.17 -9.35 9.93
C ALA A 20 -17.16 -10.88 9.96
N LEU A 21 -16.21 -11.50 10.67
CA LEU A 21 -16.11 -12.95 10.79
C LEU A 21 -17.37 -13.57 11.41
N LYS A 22 -17.96 -12.95 12.43
CA LYS A 22 -19.22 -13.42 13.04
C LYS A 22 -20.34 -13.62 12.01
N ARG A 23 -20.33 -12.86 10.91
CA ARG A 23 -21.34 -12.89 9.85
C ARG A 23 -21.03 -13.87 8.72
N VAL A 24 -19.76 -14.12 8.43
CA VAL A 24 -19.33 -14.91 7.24
C VAL A 24 -18.50 -16.16 7.55
N ALA A 25 -18.17 -16.45 8.82
CA ALA A 25 -17.25 -17.52 9.22
C ALA A 25 -17.61 -18.90 8.65
N LEU A 26 -18.90 -19.24 8.61
CA LEU A 26 -19.41 -20.56 8.22
C LEU A 26 -19.79 -20.67 6.74
N ARG A 27 -19.46 -19.67 5.92
CA ARG A 27 -19.88 -19.59 4.52
C ARG A 27 -18.71 -19.74 3.57
N ASP A 28 -18.87 -20.61 2.57
CA ASP A 28 -17.81 -20.93 1.59
C ASP A 28 -18.07 -20.39 0.17
N ASP A 29 -19.07 -19.53 -0.01
CA ASP A 29 -19.24 -18.78 -1.26
C ASP A 29 -18.13 -17.74 -1.48
N ALA A 30 -17.92 -17.35 -2.74
CA ALA A 30 -16.79 -16.50 -3.13
C ALA A 30 -16.75 -15.14 -2.39
N PRO A 31 -17.87 -14.39 -2.25
CA PRO A 31 -17.91 -13.18 -1.41
C PRO A 31 -17.51 -13.43 0.05
N ALA A 32 -18.04 -14.48 0.68
CA ALA A 32 -17.70 -14.80 2.06
C ALA A 32 -16.21 -15.17 2.24
N LEU A 33 -15.64 -15.93 1.30
CA LEU A 33 -14.20 -16.23 1.27
C LEU A 33 -13.36 -14.95 1.17
N ALA A 34 -13.73 -14.01 0.28
CA ALA A 34 -13.01 -12.76 0.12
C ALA A 34 -13.01 -11.92 1.39
N LEU A 35 -14.18 -11.75 2.02
CA LEU A 35 -14.33 -10.99 3.26
C LEU A 35 -13.59 -11.64 4.45
N ARG A 36 -13.63 -12.98 4.57
CA ARG A 36 -12.82 -13.70 5.56
C ARG A 36 -11.32 -13.47 5.31
N GLY A 37 -10.88 -13.48 4.06
CA GLY A 37 -9.49 -13.20 3.70
C GLY A 37 -9.03 -11.82 4.16
N ILE A 38 -9.83 -10.78 3.89
CA ILE A 38 -9.56 -9.41 4.34
C ILE A 38 -9.54 -9.33 5.88
N ALA A 39 -10.48 -9.98 6.56
CA ALA A 39 -10.52 -10.02 8.03
C ALA A 39 -9.26 -10.67 8.61
N MET A 40 -8.81 -11.80 8.06
CA MET A 40 -7.57 -12.47 8.47
C MET A 40 -6.35 -11.57 8.26
N ALA A 41 -6.31 -10.80 7.16
CA ALA A 41 -5.23 -9.84 6.91
C ALA A 41 -5.19 -8.73 7.96
N GLN A 42 -6.35 -8.18 8.35
CA GLN A 42 -6.44 -7.18 9.42
C GLN A 42 -6.02 -7.73 10.80
N LEU A 43 -6.20 -9.04 11.02
CA LEU A 43 -5.76 -9.74 12.25
C LEU A 43 -4.30 -10.22 12.19
N GLY A 44 -3.61 -10.04 11.06
CA GLY A 44 -2.20 -10.41 10.90
C GLY A 44 -1.95 -11.85 10.42
N ASP A 45 -2.98 -12.67 10.19
CA ASP A 45 -2.82 -14.01 9.61
C ASP A 45 -2.75 -13.92 8.07
N LEU A 46 -1.59 -13.48 7.58
CA LEU A 46 -1.34 -13.21 6.17
C LEU A 46 -1.36 -14.48 5.30
N VAL A 47 -0.91 -15.61 5.84
CA VAL A 47 -0.89 -16.89 5.13
C VAL A 47 -2.31 -17.35 4.84
N ARG A 48 -3.17 -17.33 5.86
CA ARG A 48 -4.57 -17.71 5.69
C ARG A 48 -5.34 -16.71 4.83
N ALA A 49 -5.08 -15.41 5.01
CA ALA A 49 -5.67 -14.36 4.20
C ALA A 49 -5.41 -14.58 2.70
N LYS A 50 -4.15 -14.83 2.32
CA LYS A 50 -3.74 -15.11 0.94
C LYS A 50 -4.46 -16.33 0.36
N ALA A 51 -4.53 -17.42 1.13
CA ALA A 51 -5.21 -18.65 0.70
C ALA A 51 -6.72 -18.42 0.45
N LEU A 52 -7.38 -17.69 1.36
CA LEU A 52 -8.81 -17.37 1.25
C LEU A 52 -9.12 -16.49 0.03
N LEU A 53 -8.32 -15.44 -0.23
CA LEU A 53 -8.49 -14.56 -1.39
C LEU A 53 -8.25 -15.28 -2.71
N LYS A 54 -7.24 -16.16 -2.76
CA LYS A 54 -6.98 -16.99 -3.94
C LYS A 54 -8.15 -17.93 -4.23
N ASN A 55 -8.73 -18.54 -3.19
CA ASN A 55 -9.90 -19.39 -3.33
C ASN A 55 -11.14 -18.58 -3.75
N ALA A 56 -11.35 -17.40 -3.18
CA ALA A 56 -12.41 -16.49 -3.59
C ALA A 56 -12.29 -16.11 -5.08
N ALA A 57 -11.11 -15.70 -5.52
CA ALA A 57 -10.84 -15.33 -6.93
C ALA A 57 -11.16 -16.47 -7.91
N ARG A 58 -10.91 -17.72 -7.51
CA ARG A 58 -11.24 -18.92 -8.29
C ARG A 58 -12.72 -19.28 -8.27
N ALA A 59 -13.41 -18.98 -7.18
CA ALA A 59 -14.82 -19.29 -7.00
C ALA A 59 -15.75 -18.26 -7.68
N PHE A 60 -15.29 -17.02 -7.89
CA PHE A 60 -16.04 -16.01 -8.64
C PHE A 60 -16.23 -16.41 -10.12
N GLY A 61 -17.47 -16.30 -10.60
CA GLY A 61 -17.84 -16.65 -11.97
C GLY A 61 -17.32 -15.68 -13.04
N PRO A 62 -17.53 -15.99 -14.34
CA PRO A 62 -17.06 -15.15 -15.44
C PRO A 62 -17.70 -13.75 -15.45
N ARG A 63 -18.95 -13.63 -14.97
CA ARG A 63 -19.68 -12.36 -14.86
C ARG A 63 -19.25 -11.49 -13.68
N GLU A 64 -18.45 -12.03 -12.76
CA GLU A 64 -18.01 -11.36 -11.52
C GLU A 64 -16.58 -10.84 -11.65
N ALA A 65 -16.24 -10.28 -12.82
CA ALA A 65 -14.88 -9.86 -13.15
C ALA A 65 -14.31 -8.81 -12.17
N VAL A 66 -15.13 -7.85 -11.73
CA VAL A 66 -14.74 -6.82 -10.76
C VAL A 66 -14.38 -7.44 -9.40
N ALA A 67 -15.21 -8.37 -8.89
CA ALA A 67 -14.96 -9.01 -7.61
C ALA A 67 -13.68 -9.86 -7.63
N ARG A 68 -13.44 -10.58 -8.73
CA ARG A 68 -12.19 -11.32 -8.95
C ARG A 68 -10.98 -10.38 -9.02
N ALA A 69 -11.08 -9.26 -9.74
CA ALA A 69 -10.00 -8.28 -9.83
C ALA A 69 -9.66 -7.68 -8.46
N ARG A 70 -10.66 -7.36 -7.63
CA ARG A 70 -10.43 -6.91 -6.24
C ARG A 70 -9.69 -7.94 -5.40
N CYS A 71 -9.99 -9.23 -5.56
CA CYS A 71 -9.25 -10.30 -4.86
C CYS A 71 -7.78 -10.34 -5.29
N VAL A 72 -7.48 -10.14 -6.57
CA VAL A 72 -6.10 -10.08 -7.08
C VAL A 72 -5.35 -8.88 -6.49
N VAL A 73 -5.99 -7.71 -6.40
CA VAL A 73 -5.39 -6.51 -5.76
C VAL A 73 -5.08 -6.78 -4.29
N ALA A 74 -6.04 -7.35 -3.54
CA ALA A 74 -5.83 -7.70 -2.13
C ALA A 74 -4.74 -8.76 -1.93
N GLU A 75 -4.67 -9.77 -2.80
CA GLU A 75 -3.61 -10.79 -2.79
C GLU A 75 -2.23 -10.15 -3.03
N ALA A 76 -2.12 -9.25 -4.01
CA ALA A 76 -0.89 -8.54 -4.31
C ALA A 76 -0.42 -7.67 -3.15
N GLU A 77 -1.34 -7.01 -2.44
CA GLU A 77 -1.02 -6.24 -1.24
C GLU A 77 -0.49 -7.14 -0.12
N ILE A 78 -1.15 -8.25 0.17
CA ILE A 78 -0.69 -9.21 1.20
C ILE A 78 0.68 -9.78 0.83
N ALA A 79 0.90 -10.13 -0.44
CA ALA A 79 2.19 -10.62 -0.91
C ALA A 79 3.30 -9.58 -0.68
N LEU A 80 3.04 -8.32 -1.04
CA LEU A 80 3.97 -7.21 -0.84
C LEU A 80 4.30 -7.00 0.65
N VAL A 81 3.30 -7.01 1.53
CA VAL A 81 3.48 -6.89 3.00
C VAL A 81 4.28 -8.08 3.54
N SER A 82 4.04 -9.28 3.01
CA SER A 82 4.76 -10.51 3.35
C SER A 82 6.17 -10.59 2.75
N ARG A 83 6.62 -9.55 2.04
CA ARG A 83 7.90 -9.53 1.28
C ARG A 83 8.02 -10.62 0.22
N ASP A 84 6.90 -11.22 -0.19
CA ASP A 84 6.85 -12.08 -1.36
C ASP A 84 6.73 -11.19 -2.61
N LEU A 85 7.82 -11.10 -3.38
CA LEU A 85 7.90 -10.27 -4.60
C LEU A 85 7.87 -11.11 -5.89
N THR A 86 7.64 -12.43 -5.75
CA THR A 86 7.66 -13.41 -6.85
C THR A 86 6.37 -13.45 -7.65
N TRP A 87 5.33 -12.76 -7.18
CA TRP A 87 4.03 -12.71 -7.84
C TRP A 87 4.09 -11.97 -9.19
N PRO A 88 3.26 -12.39 -10.17
CA PRO A 88 3.32 -11.89 -11.53
C PRO A 88 2.73 -10.46 -11.64
N PRO A 89 3.52 -9.43 -12.02
CA PRO A 89 3.03 -8.06 -12.16
C PRO A 89 1.92 -7.91 -13.20
N LYS A 90 1.93 -8.75 -14.24
CA LYS A 90 0.92 -8.76 -15.31
C LYS A 90 -0.49 -9.06 -14.79
N ALA A 91 -0.62 -9.88 -13.74
CA ALA A 91 -1.92 -10.19 -13.17
C ALA A 91 -2.52 -8.97 -12.46
N LEU A 92 -1.69 -8.19 -11.76
CA LEU A 92 -2.12 -6.95 -11.12
C LEU A 92 -2.47 -5.86 -12.14
N ASP A 93 -1.67 -5.71 -13.21
CA ASP A 93 -1.97 -4.79 -14.31
C ASP A 93 -3.31 -5.14 -15.00
N ALA A 94 -3.53 -6.42 -15.30
CA ALA A 94 -4.80 -6.88 -15.87
C ALA A 94 -5.98 -6.62 -14.92
N ALA A 95 -5.82 -6.87 -13.62
CA ALA A 95 -6.85 -6.57 -12.62
C ALA A 95 -7.15 -5.05 -12.55
N SER A 96 -6.12 -4.19 -12.56
CA SER A 96 -6.27 -2.74 -12.58
C SER A 96 -7.07 -2.26 -13.79
N LYS A 97 -6.77 -2.78 -14.98
CA LYS A 97 -7.51 -2.44 -16.22
C LYS A 97 -8.96 -2.85 -16.17
N VAL A 98 -9.26 -4.02 -15.60
CA VAL A 98 -10.65 -4.46 -15.38
C VAL A 98 -11.37 -3.51 -14.43
N LEU A 99 -10.73 -3.13 -13.32
CA LEU A 99 -11.31 -2.22 -12.33
C LEU A 99 -11.60 -0.84 -12.95
N GLU A 100 -10.64 -0.28 -13.68
CA GLU A 100 -10.78 1.01 -14.36
C GLU A 100 -11.94 0.99 -15.37
N ALA A 101 -11.99 -0.05 -16.23
CA ALA A 101 -13.03 -0.20 -17.24
C ALA A 101 -14.45 -0.31 -16.66
N HIS A 102 -14.57 -0.71 -15.39
CA HIS A 102 -15.85 -0.82 -14.68
C HIS A 102 -16.08 0.34 -13.69
N GLY A 103 -15.24 1.38 -13.71
CA GLY A 103 -15.39 2.58 -12.88
C GLY A 103 -14.93 2.42 -11.43
N ASP A 104 -14.28 1.31 -11.06
CA ASP A 104 -13.71 1.10 -9.73
C ASP A 104 -12.33 1.75 -9.59
N ARG A 105 -12.33 3.08 -9.68
CA ARG A 105 -11.11 3.91 -9.72
C ARG A 105 -10.29 3.82 -8.43
N VAL A 106 -10.94 3.59 -7.29
CA VAL A 106 -10.26 3.44 -6.00
C VAL A 106 -9.32 2.23 -6.03
N ASN A 107 -9.84 1.06 -6.41
CA ASN A 107 -9.05 -0.17 -6.45
C ASN A 107 -8.05 -0.18 -7.62
N SER A 108 -8.39 0.48 -8.74
CA SER A 108 -7.46 0.71 -9.85
C SER A 108 -6.24 1.53 -9.40
N ALA A 109 -6.46 2.69 -8.76
CA ALA A 109 -5.38 3.52 -8.24
C ALA A 109 -4.56 2.80 -7.15
N HIS A 110 -5.22 2.00 -6.30
CA HIS A 110 -4.55 1.19 -5.29
C HIS A 110 -3.62 0.12 -5.91
N ALA A 111 -4.08 -0.56 -6.96
CA ALA A 111 -3.26 -1.50 -7.72
C ALA A 111 -2.01 -0.82 -8.30
N GLY A 112 -2.16 0.38 -8.85
CA GLY A 112 -1.04 1.20 -9.30
C GLY A 112 -0.05 1.51 -8.17
N ASN A 113 -0.55 1.90 -6.99
CA ASN A 113 0.30 2.17 -5.83
C ASN A 113 1.05 0.92 -5.34
N ILE A 114 0.43 -0.26 -5.35
CA ILE A 114 1.08 -1.54 -5.03
C ILE A 114 2.20 -1.84 -6.03
N ALA A 115 1.97 -1.60 -7.33
CA ALA A 115 2.98 -1.81 -8.36
C ALA A 115 4.20 -0.88 -8.16
N ILE A 116 3.98 0.39 -7.83
CA ILE A 116 5.06 1.35 -7.52
C ILE A 116 5.84 0.88 -6.28
N ARG A 117 5.16 0.49 -5.20
CA ARG A 117 5.82 -0.05 -4.00
C ARG A 117 6.71 -1.24 -4.33
N ARG A 118 6.25 -2.16 -5.18
CA ARG A 118 7.06 -3.29 -5.62
C ARG A 118 8.34 -2.81 -6.34
N LEU A 119 8.24 -1.85 -7.25
CA LEU A 119 9.39 -1.29 -7.98
C LEU A 119 10.44 -0.71 -7.02
N VAL A 120 10.00 0.04 -6.00
CA VAL A 120 10.89 0.58 -4.95
C VAL A 120 11.59 -0.54 -4.19
N LEU A 121 10.88 -1.62 -3.83
CA LEU A 121 11.45 -2.74 -3.07
C LEU A 121 12.48 -3.55 -3.87
N ILE A 122 12.35 -3.63 -5.19
CA ILE A 122 13.31 -4.32 -6.05
C ILE A 122 14.40 -3.39 -6.61
N GLY A 123 14.45 -2.13 -6.16
CA GLY A 123 15.49 -1.16 -6.55
C GLY A 123 15.30 -0.51 -7.92
N ARG A 124 14.15 -0.67 -8.58
CA ARG A 124 13.85 -0.04 -9.89
C ARG A 124 13.29 1.37 -9.71
N LEU A 125 14.13 2.29 -9.24
CA LEU A 125 13.71 3.63 -8.83
C LEU A 125 13.26 4.53 -9.99
N ASP A 126 13.89 4.46 -11.16
CA ASP A 126 13.49 5.26 -12.33
C ASP A 126 12.05 4.95 -12.75
N GLU A 127 11.72 3.65 -12.83
CA GLU A 127 10.38 3.20 -13.18
C GLU A 127 9.36 3.48 -12.08
N ALA A 128 9.78 3.42 -10.82
CA ALA A 128 8.93 3.80 -9.70
C ALA A 128 8.56 5.28 -9.78
N GLU A 129 9.52 6.17 -10.08
CA GLU A 129 9.27 7.61 -10.27
C GLU A 129 8.36 7.88 -11.46
N GLN A 130 8.61 7.24 -12.61
CA GLN A 130 7.77 7.39 -13.79
C GLN A 130 6.34 6.93 -13.52
N SER A 131 6.19 5.78 -12.86
CA SER A 131 4.88 5.23 -12.51
C SER A 131 4.15 6.08 -11.47
N LEU A 132 4.88 6.63 -10.49
CA LEU A 132 4.33 7.54 -9.48
C LEU A 132 3.82 8.84 -10.12
N ALA A 133 4.57 9.42 -11.05
CA ALA A 133 4.16 10.63 -11.76
C ALA A 133 2.94 10.43 -12.68
N ALA A 134 2.75 9.21 -13.19
CA ALA A 134 1.64 8.87 -14.07
C ALA A 134 0.35 8.45 -13.31
N LEU A 135 0.47 8.07 -12.04
CA LEU A 135 -0.67 7.64 -11.23
C LEU A 135 -1.50 8.86 -10.78
N ASP A 136 -2.81 8.84 -10.99
CA ASP A 136 -3.73 9.80 -10.35
C ASP A 136 -4.07 9.32 -8.93
N PRO A 137 -3.61 10.01 -7.87
CA PRO A 137 -3.92 9.62 -6.51
C PRO A 137 -5.30 10.11 -6.07
N THR A 138 -6.01 10.96 -6.83
CA THR A 138 -7.29 11.60 -6.45
C THR A 138 -8.35 10.61 -5.94
N PRO A 139 -8.54 9.42 -6.55
CA PRO A 139 -9.51 8.45 -6.07
C PRO A 139 -9.15 7.79 -4.73
N LEU A 140 -7.89 7.89 -4.29
CA LEU A 140 -7.43 7.19 -3.08
C LEU A 140 -8.07 7.81 -1.81
N PRO A 141 -8.70 6.99 -0.95
CA PRO A 141 -9.15 7.44 0.36
C PRO A 141 -7.94 7.77 1.25
N PRO A 142 -8.15 8.56 2.33
CA PRO A 142 -7.05 9.07 3.15
C PRO A 142 -6.00 8.04 3.61
N PRO A 143 -6.36 6.81 4.06
CA PRO A 143 -5.36 5.81 4.41
C PRO A 143 -4.44 5.42 3.25
N LEU A 144 -5.02 5.20 2.06
CA LEU A 144 -4.26 4.81 0.87
C LEU A 144 -3.47 5.99 0.29
N ARG A 145 -3.98 7.22 0.44
CA ARG A 145 -3.24 8.43 0.09
C ARG A 145 -2.01 8.61 0.97
N ALA A 146 -2.11 8.36 2.28
CA ALA A 146 -0.95 8.39 3.16
C ALA A 146 0.11 7.35 2.72
N ALA A 147 -0.33 6.13 2.40
CA ALA A 147 0.56 5.09 1.88
C ALA A 147 1.23 5.51 0.55
N HIS A 148 0.49 6.12 -0.38
CA HIS A 148 1.04 6.66 -1.62
C HIS A 148 2.11 7.75 -1.38
N GLU A 149 1.86 8.69 -0.49
CA GLU A 149 2.81 9.75 -0.15
C GLU A 149 4.06 9.21 0.59
N LEU A 150 3.91 8.16 1.40
CA LEU A 150 5.05 7.46 1.99
C LEU A 150 5.95 6.80 0.93
N VAL A 151 5.37 6.35 -0.18
CA VAL A 151 6.15 5.82 -1.32
C VAL A 151 6.90 6.93 -2.02
N ALA A 152 6.24 8.07 -2.27
CA ALA A 152 6.88 9.27 -2.82
C ALA A 152 8.06 9.73 -1.95
N ALA A 153 7.85 9.79 -0.63
CA ALA A 153 8.91 10.11 0.33
C ALA A 153 10.06 9.10 0.27
N GLY A 154 9.75 7.80 0.27
CA GLY A 154 10.75 6.74 0.21
C GLY A 154 11.58 6.73 -1.08
N ILE A 155 11.00 7.14 -2.20
CA ILE A 155 11.70 7.36 -3.47
C ILE A 155 12.61 8.58 -3.36
N ALA A 156 12.09 9.72 -2.88
CA ALA A 156 12.85 10.96 -2.75
C ALA A 156 14.07 10.80 -1.81
N VAL A 157 13.92 10.09 -0.69
CA VAL A 157 15.04 9.74 0.21
C VAL A 157 16.14 8.96 -0.52
N ARG A 158 15.76 7.94 -1.31
CA ARG A 158 16.75 7.12 -2.06
C ARG A 158 17.41 7.88 -3.22
N ARG A 159 16.80 8.97 -3.67
CA ARG A 159 17.36 9.91 -4.65
C ARG A 159 18.15 11.05 -4.03
N LEU A 160 18.29 11.06 -2.70
CA LEU A 160 18.89 12.16 -1.94
C LEU A 160 18.20 13.51 -2.22
N ARG A 161 16.88 13.53 -2.43
CA ARG A 161 16.09 14.77 -2.61
C ARG A 161 15.34 15.10 -1.32
N THR A 162 16.00 15.76 -0.37
CA THR A 162 15.46 15.86 1.00
C THR A 162 14.25 16.78 1.12
N GLU A 163 14.20 17.89 0.37
CA GLU A 163 13.04 18.78 0.33
C GLU A 163 11.79 18.06 -0.20
N ALA A 164 11.94 17.32 -1.30
CA ALA A 164 10.86 16.54 -1.89
C ALA A 164 10.38 15.43 -0.92
N ALA A 165 11.30 14.79 -0.20
CA ALA A 165 10.95 13.81 0.83
C ALA A 165 10.15 14.43 1.97
N ARG A 166 10.55 15.61 2.46
CA ARG A 166 9.84 16.34 3.52
C ARG A 166 8.44 16.72 3.09
N ALA A 167 8.29 17.29 1.90
CA ALA A 167 6.99 17.68 1.34
C ALA A 167 6.04 16.48 1.18
N ALA A 168 6.55 15.32 0.74
CA ALA A 168 5.77 14.09 0.66
C ALA A 168 5.35 13.59 2.04
N LEU A 169 6.23 13.61 3.03
CA LEU A 169 5.88 13.25 4.42
C LEU A 169 4.81 14.18 5.00
N ASP A 170 4.83 15.47 4.70
CA ASP A 170 3.80 16.40 5.17
C ASP A 170 2.42 16.11 4.56
N ARG A 171 2.37 15.73 3.28
CA ARG A 171 1.13 15.23 2.64
C ARG A 171 0.69 13.89 3.25
N ALA A 172 1.63 12.99 3.54
CA ALA A 172 1.33 11.73 4.22
C ALA A 172 0.72 11.97 5.62
N ARG A 173 1.26 12.92 6.39
CA ARG A 173 0.74 13.31 7.70
C ARG A 173 -0.67 13.85 7.62
N LEU A 174 -0.93 14.73 6.65
CA LEU A 174 -2.27 15.29 6.45
C LEU A 174 -3.28 14.18 6.15
N ALA A 175 -2.95 13.27 5.23
CA ALA A 175 -3.80 12.14 4.87
C ALA A 175 -4.00 11.17 6.06
N ALA A 176 -2.96 10.90 6.85
CA ALA A 176 -3.05 10.05 8.04
C ALA A 176 -3.95 10.66 9.12
N ARG A 177 -3.89 12.00 9.32
CA ARG A 177 -4.81 12.71 10.23
C ARG A 177 -6.26 12.63 9.74
N GLN A 178 -6.49 12.83 8.45
CA GLN A 178 -7.83 12.69 7.85
C GLN A 178 -8.39 11.27 7.95
N ALA A 179 -7.52 10.25 7.91
CA ALA A 179 -7.91 8.87 8.12
C ALA A 179 -8.38 8.58 9.56
N GLY A 180 -7.96 9.38 10.54
CA GLY A 180 -8.30 9.17 11.95
C GLY A 180 -7.74 7.86 12.54
N MET A 181 -6.66 7.32 11.95
CA MET A 181 -6.05 6.05 12.35
C MET A 181 -4.74 6.31 13.13
N PRO A 182 -4.72 6.11 14.47
CA PRO A 182 -3.53 6.42 15.28
C PRO A 182 -2.28 5.64 14.85
N VAL A 183 -2.45 4.37 14.45
CA VAL A 183 -1.36 3.52 13.97
C VAL A 183 -0.70 4.11 12.72
N LEU A 184 -1.51 4.54 11.74
CA LEU A 184 -1.01 5.15 10.51
C LEU A 184 -0.29 6.47 10.77
N THR A 185 -0.79 7.30 11.69
CA THR A 185 -0.07 8.51 12.12
C THR A 185 1.29 8.17 12.72
N ALA A 186 1.36 7.17 13.60
CA ALA A 186 2.62 6.75 14.20
C ALA A 186 3.63 6.18 13.17
N GLU A 187 3.14 5.46 12.16
CA GLU A 187 3.96 4.99 11.04
C GLU A 187 4.55 6.14 10.22
N VAL A 188 3.73 7.15 9.88
CA VAL A 188 4.20 8.33 9.14
C VAL A 188 5.25 9.11 9.93
N GLU A 189 5.03 9.34 11.23
CA GLU A 189 6.02 10.02 12.07
C GLU A 189 7.31 9.20 12.21
N THR A 190 7.20 7.88 12.27
CA THR A 190 8.38 6.99 12.27
C THR A 190 9.17 7.09 10.98
N ALA A 191 8.50 7.10 9.83
CA ALA A 191 9.15 7.30 8.54
C ALA A 191 9.81 8.68 8.44
N ALA A 192 9.17 9.72 8.98
CA ALA A 192 9.71 11.07 8.91
C ALA A 192 11.00 11.27 9.70
N ARG A 193 11.16 10.56 10.83
CA ARG A 193 12.39 10.61 11.64
C ARG A 193 13.65 10.24 10.85
N VAL A 194 13.54 9.46 9.78
CA VAL A 194 14.69 9.08 8.94
C VAL A 194 15.44 10.30 8.39
N LEU A 195 14.76 11.42 8.15
CA LEU A 195 15.39 12.63 7.64
C LEU A 195 16.22 13.37 8.70
N ASP A 196 15.98 13.09 9.98
CA ASP A 196 16.58 13.81 11.11
C ASP A 196 17.62 12.93 11.84
N LEU A 197 17.88 11.72 11.32
CA LEU A 197 18.93 10.83 11.81
C LEU A 197 20.23 11.03 11.03
N PRO A 198 21.40 10.80 11.66
CA PRO A 198 22.67 10.76 10.94
C PRO A 198 22.65 9.72 9.81
N ALA A 199 22.97 10.15 8.59
CA ALA A 199 22.98 9.33 7.38
C ALA A 199 24.40 8.96 6.93
N ALA A 200 25.39 9.80 7.25
CA ALA A 200 26.79 9.58 6.89
C ALA A 200 27.74 10.16 7.95
N ARG A 201 29.04 9.94 7.77
CA ARG A 201 30.12 10.58 8.52
C ARG A 201 31.04 11.31 7.54
N LEU A 202 31.34 12.57 7.83
CA LEU A 202 32.35 13.36 7.13
C LEU A 202 33.69 13.15 7.82
N ILE A 203 34.70 12.71 7.06
CA ILE A 203 36.07 12.52 7.54
C ILE A 203 36.97 13.56 6.88
N LEU A 204 37.52 14.48 7.67
CA LEU A 204 38.41 15.55 7.19
C LEU A 204 39.60 15.67 8.12
N ARG A 205 40.82 15.42 7.61
CA ARG A 205 42.09 15.60 8.34
C ARG A 205 42.13 14.92 9.72
N GLY A 206 41.46 13.78 9.87
CA GLY A 206 41.40 13.02 11.12
C GLY A 206 40.21 13.36 12.01
N ASP A 207 39.46 14.43 11.71
CA ASP A 207 38.21 14.76 12.39
C ASP A 207 37.02 14.07 11.74
N GLU A 208 36.07 13.66 12.57
CA GLU A 208 34.86 12.97 12.15
C GLU A 208 33.61 13.70 12.64
N ARG A 209 32.66 13.95 11.73
CA ARG A 209 31.37 14.58 12.08
C ARG A 209 30.21 13.81 11.45
N PRO A 210 29.14 13.49 12.21
CA PRO A 210 27.92 12.94 11.61
C PRO A 210 27.27 13.98 10.69
N LEU A 211 26.75 13.52 9.56
CA LEU A 211 25.98 14.31 8.62
C LEU A 211 24.54 13.82 8.56
N LEU A 212 23.59 14.75 8.56
CA LEU A 212 22.20 14.48 8.20
C LEU A 212 22.05 14.30 6.69
N LEU A 213 20.92 13.73 6.26
CA LEU A 213 20.67 13.44 4.84
C LEU A 213 20.73 14.71 3.96
N ALA A 214 20.26 15.85 4.48
CA ALA A 214 20.30 17.12 3.74
C ALA A 214 21.73 17.65 3.55
N GLU A 215 22.60 17.43 4.55
CA GLU A 215 24.02 17.78 4.43
C GLU A 215 24.74 16.87 3.43
N VAL A 216 24.33 15.59 3.34
CA VAL A 216 24.82 14.67 2.32
C VAL A 216 24.39 15.11 0.93
N GLU A 217 23.12 15.46 0.73
CA GLU A 217 22.61 16.02 -0.54
C GLU A 217 23.44 17.22 -1.00
N ALA A 218 23.71 18.17 -0.09
CA ALA A 218 24.50 19.37 -0.38
C ALA A 218 25.96 19.08 -0.82
N LEU A 219 26.50 17.88 -0.58
CA LEU A 219 27.82 17.47 -1.08
C LEU A 219 27.76 16.99 -2.53
N PHE A 220 26.64 16.42 -2.98
CA PHE A 220 26.45 15.93 -4.35
C PHE A 220 26.00 17.03 -5.32
N SER A 221 25.47 18.14 -4.83
CA SER A 221 25.06 19.30 -5.63
C SER A 221 26.20 20.27 -5.94
N ARG A 222 27.44 19.92 -5.59
CA ARG A 222 28.65 20.73 -5.85
C ARG A 222 29.31 20.40 -7.17
#